data_AF-W7QDM7-F1
#
_entry.id   AF-W7QDM7-F1
#
_cell.length_a   1.000
_cell.length_b   1.000
_cell.length_c   1.000
_cell.angle_alpha   90.00
_cell.angle_beta   90.00
_cell.angle_gamma   90.00
#
_symmetry.space_group_name_H-M   'P 1'
#
loop_
_entity.id
_entity.type
_entity.pdbx_description
1 polymer ?
#
loop_
_entity_poly.entity_id
_entity_poly.type
_entity_poly.pdbx_seq_one_letter_code
_entity_poly.pdbx_strand_id
1 'polypeptide(L)'
;MIGAGVYATEIDAAMVNAEAQASDELRRSLLASTLAGLLIFLVVSVVAIWLVRRTVRPIRRTAEAMRDIAKGEGDLTRRLVVDSRDEIGELATQFNAFVSRMQEALRDVRRSTSSVNQAAEEIARGSDELATRTEQAAANLQETSASMEEITATVNHSAESAEQANQLVVATTQVAREGESAMQRVERTMADIDASSGRITEIIKLIDAIAFQTNILALNASVEAARAGEHGRGFAVVAQEVRTLASRSGDAAREIRGLIDTSATHTREGTNIVKQAGDTMREIVTSVARVSDVIAEISAGAREQNTGIGQINTAVAEMDTMTQQNASMVQQTSTAAADMSRHAQHLSVMVGTFILGNDSADQTETQKHSPSSGQRAALPRPATDPKPRRTRPVEEEWETF
;
A
#
# COMPACT_ATOMS: atom_id res chain seq x y z
N MET A 1 47.38 86.08 134.36
CA MET A 1 47.95 85.10 133.41
C MET A 1 47.44 83.74 133.86
N ILE A 2 46.57 83.07 133.10
CA ILE A 2 46.23 81.61 133.11
C ILE A 2 44.97 81.42 132.22
N GLY A 3 45.05 80.50 131.24
CA GLY A 3 43.90 79.67 130.84
C GLY A 3 43.08 80.02 129.60
N ALA A 4 43.66 80.11 128.39
CA ALA A 4 42.90 80.11 127.12
C ALA A 4 43.44 79.15 126.04
N GLY A 5 44.45 78.32 126.35
CA GLY A 5 45.18 77.52 125.36
C GLY A 5 44.74 76.06 125.17
N VAL A 6 43.72 75.56 125.89
CA VAL A 6 43.38 74.12 125.90
C VAL A 6 42.20 73.76 124.97
N TYR A 7 41.37 74.73 124.55
CA TYR A 7 40.19 74.45 123.72
C TYR A 7 40.45 74.40 122.20
N ALA A 8 41.56 74.98 121.72
CA ALA A 8 41.87 74.98 120.29
C ALA A 8 42.42 73.62 119.79
N THR A 9 43.14 72.90 120.64
CA THR A 9 43.79 71.62 120.26
C THR A 9 42.82 70.43 120.21
N GLU A 10 41.71 70.46 120.95
CA GLU A 10 40.69 69.40 120.88
C GLU A 10 39.79 69.54 119.65
N ILE A 11 39.57 70.78 119.16
CA ILE A 11 38.80 71.03 117.95
C ILE A 11 39.59 70.64 116.71
N ASP A 12 40.89 70.95 116.64
CA ASP A 12 41.75 70.50 115.53
C ASP A 12 41.88 68.97 115.49
N ALA A 13 42.00 68.29 116.64
CA ALA A 13 42.05 66.84 116.70
C ALA A 13 40.71 66.17 116.32
N ALA A 14 39.58 66.78 116.70
CA ALA A 14 38.25 66.32 116.29
C ALA A 14 37.98 66.59 114.80
N MET A 15 38.49 67.71 114.26
CA MET A 15 38.34 68.09 112.86
C MET A 15 39.21 67.23 111.93
N VAL A 16 40.45 66.89 112.34
CA VAL A 16 41.31 65.95 111.61
C VAL A 16 40.74 64.52 111.64
N ASN A 17 40.16 64.08 112.76
CA ASN A 17 39.46 62.79 112.81
C ASN A 17 38.16 62.80 112.00
N ALA A 18 37.44 63.92 111.95
CA ALA A 18 36.24 64.07 111.11
C ALA A 18 36.60 64.12 109.61
N GLU A 19 37.68 64.78 109.21
CA GLU A 19 38.20 64.76 107.83
C GLU A 19 38.72 63.37 107.44
N ALA A 20 39.41 62.67 108.36
CA ALA A 20 39.87 61.30 108.14
C ALA A 20 38.68 60.33 107.97
N GLN A 21 37.66 60.43 108.84
CA GLN A 21 36.44 59.62 108.73
C GLN A 21 35.62 59.94 107.47
N ALA A 22 35.45 61.22 107.12
CA ALA A 22 34.75 61.62 105.91
C ALA A 22 35.48 61.18 104.64
N SER A 23 36.82 61.25 104.62
CA SER A 23 37.63 60.81 103.48
C SER A 23 37.62 59.29 103.31
N ASP A 24 37.57 58.52 104.41
CA ASP A 24 37.45 57.06 104.37
C ASP A 24 36.03 56.61 104.00
N GLU A 25 34.99 57.30 104.44
CA GLU A 25 33.60 57.06 104.01
C GLU A 25 33.39 57.40 102.52
N LEU A 26 33.98 58.50 102.03
CA LEU A 26 33.99 58.86 100.62
C LEU A 26 34.77 57.82 99.79
N ARG A 27 35.95 57.37 100.24
CA ARG A 27 36.73 56.32 99.57
C ARG A 27 35.99 54.97 99.56
N ARG A 28 35.37 54.56 100.67
CA ARG A 28 34.58 53.32 100.73
C ARG A 28 33.34 53.37 99.84
N SER A 29 32.62 54.49 99.79
CA SER A 29 31.45 54.65 98.91
C SER A 29 31.82 54.76 97.43
N LEU A 30 32.94 55.41 97.08
CA LEU A 30 33.50 55.41 95.72
C LEU A 30 34.00 54.02 95.30
N LEU A 31 34.68 53.28 96.18
CA LEU A 31 35.10 51.91 95.92
C LEU A 31 33.89 50.96 95.79
N ALA A 32 32.86 51.11 96.63
CA ALA A 32 31.66 50.29 96.58
C ALA A 32 30.84 50.56 95.29
N SER A 33 30.67 51.82 94.89
CA SER A 33 29.95 52.18 93.66
C SER A 33 30.71 51.79 92.38
N THR A 34 32.05 51.91 92.37
CA THR A 34 32.88 51.42 91.24
C THR A 34 32.88 49.90 91.16
N LEU A 35 32.97 49.18 92.27
CA LEU A 35 32.83 47.72 92.31
C LEU A 35 31.43 47.26 91.87
N ALA A 36 30.38 47.94 92.31
CA ALA A 36 29.01 47.65 91.87
C ALA A 36 28.83 47.90 90.37
N GLY A 37 29.37 49.01 89.84
CA GLY A 37 29.36 49.31 88.41
C GLY A 37 30.12 48.27 87.58
N LEU A 38 31.30 47.84 88.04
CA LEU A 38 32.08 46.76 87.41
C LEU A 38 31.34 45.42 87.43
N LEU A 39 30.67 45.09 88.54
CA LEU A 39 29.91 43.85 88.68
C LEU A 39 28.69 43.85 87.75
N ILE A 40 27.97 44.97 87.65
CA ILE A 40 26.86 45.13 86.70
C ILE A 40 27.38 45.03 85.26
N PHE A 41 28.48 45.70 84.92
CA PHE A 41 29.09 45.62 83.59
C PHE A 41 29.50 44.19 83.23
N LEU A 42 30.07 43.45 84.18
CA LEU A 42 30.45 42.06 84.00
C LEU A 42 29.22 41.16 83.79
N VAL A 43 28.16 41.34 84.59
CA VAL A 43 26.90 40.59 84.44
C VAL A 43 26.25 40.89 83.08
N VAL A 44 26.14 42.16 82.69
CA VAL A 44 25.59 42.56 81.38
C VAL A 44 26.43 41.99 80.24
N SER A 45 27.75 42.00 80.35
CA SER A 45 28.66 41.43 79.34
C SER A 45 28.49 39.92 79.23
N VAL A 46 28.39 39.19 80.35
CA VAL A 46 28.17 37.74 80.36
C VAL A 46 26.80 37.39 79.77
N VAL A 47 25.74 38.11 80.15
CA VAL A 47 24.39 37.93 79.61
C VAL A 47 24.35 38.24 78.12
N ALA A 48 24.99 39.33 77.67
CA ALA A 48 25.08 39.68 76.26
C ALA A 48 25.85 38.61 75.46
N ILE A 49 27.00 38.13 75.96
CA ILE A 49 27.76 37.04 75.32
C ILE A 49 26.92 35.76 75.28
N TRP A 50 26.18 35.44 76.34
CA TRP A 50 25.29 34.27 76.38
C TRP A 50 24.15 34.39 75.37
N LEU A 51 23.50 35.56 75.29
CA LEU A 51 22.40 35.82 74.36
C LEU A 51 22.87 35.77 72.90
N VAL A 52 24.00 36.43 72.59
CA VAL A 52 24.64 36.39 71.26
C VAL A 52 25.06 34.98 70.90
N ARG A 53 25.68 34.23 71.82
CA ARG A 53 26.04 32.82 71.56
C ARG A 53 24.82 31.94 71.36
N ARG A 54 23.69 32.23 72.03
CA ARG A 54 22.43 31.50 71.88
C ARG A 54 21.75 31.77 70.54
N THR A 55 21.82 33.01 70.02
CA THR A 55 21.16 33.38 68.76
C THR A 55 22.05 33.20 67.53
N VAL A 56 23.33 33.55 67.59
CA VAL A 56 24.23 33.55 66.42
C VAL A 56 24.70 32.14 66.04
N ARG A 57 24.88 31.22 66.99
CA ARG A 57 25.32 29.84 66.68
C ARG A 57 24.34 29.11 65.76
N PRO A 58 23.03 29.05 66.06
CA PRO A 58 22.05 28.40 65.19
C PRO A 58 21.96 29.05 63.81
N ILE A 59 21.95 30.39 63.73
CA ILE A 59 21.94 31.12 62.44
C ILE A 59 23.16 30.74 61.60
N ARG A 60 24.34 30.65 62.22
CA ARG A 60 25.56 30.23 61.54
C ARG A 60 25.48 28.78 61.05
N ARG A 61 24.87 27.86 61.80
CA ARG A 61 24.63 26.48 61.36
C ARG A 61 23.68 26.41 60.16
N THR A 62 22.60 27.18 60.17
CA THR A 62 21.70 27.30 59.01
C THR A 62 22.43 27.85 57.79
N ALA A 63 23.25 28.90 57.97
CA ALA A 63 24.05 29.47 56.89
C ALA A 63 25.13 28.50 56.36
N GLU A 64 25.74 27.70 57.25
CA GLU A 64 26.68 26.64 56.88
C GLU A 64 25.98 25.51 56.12
N ALA A 65 24.78 25.08 56.54
CA ALA A 65 23.98 24.09 55.83
C ALA A 65 23.54 24.58 54.43
N MET A 66 23.09 25.84 54.31
CA MET A 66 22.79 26.46 53.02
C MET A 66 24.03 26.57 52.13
N ARG A 67 25.18 26.92 52.72
CA ARG A 67 26.45 26.99 51.98
C ARG A 67 26.88 25.62 51.47
N ASP A 68 26.67 24.57 52.26
CA ASP A 68 27.00 23.19 51.88
C ASP A 68 26.09 22.69 50.74
N ILE A 69 24.79 23.01 50.78
CA ILE A 69 23.86 22.71 49.67
C ILE A 69 24.25 23.52 48.42
N ALA A 70 24.63 24.79 48.56
CA ALA A 70 24.89 25.68 47.42
C ALA A 70 26.30 25.54 46.80
N LYS A 71 27.31 25.12 47.56
CA LYS A 71 28.72 25.04 47.13
C LYS A 71 29.34 23.64 47.27
N GLY A 72 28.72 22.75 48.04
CA GLY A 72 29.14 21.37 48.22
C GLY A 72 28.45 20.42 47.23
N GLU A 73 28.21 19.18 47.64
CA GLU A 73 27.65 18.09 46.81
C GLU A 73 26.11 18.17 46.64
N GLY A 74 25.48 19.32 46.94
CA GLY A 74 24.03 19.47 46.84
C GLY A 74 23.26 18.48 47.72
N ASP A 75 23.79 18.16 48.92
CA ASP A 75 23.21 17.17 49.82
C ASP A 75 21.91 17.67 50.48
N LEU A 76 20.80 17.30 49.88
CA LEU A 76 19.44 17.62 50.34
C LEU A 76 18.94 16.62 51.39
N THR A 77 19.76 15.65 51.84
CA THR A 77 19.37 14.73 52.93
C THR A 77 19.59 15.35 54.31
N ARG A 78 20.42 16.40 54.39
CA ARG A 78 20.71 17.08 55.65
C ARG A 78 19.50 17.82 56.19
N ARG A 79 19.37 17.80 57.52
CA ARG A 79 18.31 18.49 58.25
C ARG A 79 18.90 19.29 59.39
N LEU A 80 18.32 20.46 59.65
CA LEU A 80 18.64 21.26 60.83
C LEU A 80 17.90 20.69 62.04
N VAL A 81 18.60 20.62 63.18
CA VAL A 81 18.00 20.20 64.45
C VAL A 81 17.14 21.34 65.00
N VAL A 82 15.90 21.03 65.38
CA VAL A 82 14.93 21.99 65.93
C VAL A 82 14.98 21.91 67.47
N ASP A 83 15.89 22.68 68.08
CA ASP A 83 16.14 22.65 69.53
C ASP A 83 15.44 23.77 70.32
N SER A 84 14.68 24.65 69.66
CA SER A 84 14.03 25.82 70.27
C SER A 84 12.62 26.04 69.75
N ARG A 85 11.79 26.76 70.51
CA ARG A 85 10.42 27.17 70.13
C ARG A 85 10.31 28.67 69.80
N ASP A 86 11.44 29.33 69.63
CA ASP A 86 11.56 30.73 69.21
C ASP A 86 11.70 30.82 67.67
N GLU A 87 11.92 32.03 67.17
CA GLU A 87 12.08 32.32 65.73
C GLU A 87 13.21 31.52 65.07
N ILE A 88 14.20 31.07 65.84
CA ILE A 88 15.30 30.23 65.36
C ILE A 88 14.82 28.79 65.12
N GLY A 89 13.97 28.27 66.00
CA GLY A 89 13.32 26.97 65.81
C GLY A 89 12.37 26.96 64.61
N GLU A 90 11.62 28.06 64.42
CA GLU A 90 10.78 28.25 63.23
C GLU A 90 11.61 28.31 61.95
N LEU A 91 12.72 29.04 61.93
CA LEU A 91 13.65 29.08 60.79
C LEU A 91 14.18 27.69 60.42
N ALA A 92 14.58 26.89 61.41
CA ALA A 92 15.04 25.53 61.19
C ALA A 92 13.92 24.62 60.62
N THR A 93 12.70 24.79 61.10
CA THR A 93 11.51 24.08 60.61
C THR A 93 11.21 24.43 59.16
N GLN A 94 11.16 25.72 58.81
CA GLN A 94 10.90 26.20 57.45
C GLN A 94 12.03 25.81 56.49
N PHE A 95 13.29 25.83 56.93
CA PHE A 95 14.40 25.32 56.14
C PHE A 95 14.26 23.82 55.83
N ASN A 96 13.91 23.00 56.82
CA ASN A 96 13.70 21.57 56.61
C ASN A 96 12.52 21.29 55.66
N ALA A 97 11.45 22.08 55.72
CA ALA A 97 10.32 22.01 54.80
C ALA A 97 10.75 22.38 53.36
N PHE A 98 11.53 23.46 53.21
CA PHE A 98 12.08 23.88 51.92
C PHE A 98 12.98 22.80 51.29
N VAL A 99 13.92 22.24 52.05
CA VAL A 99 14.81 21.17 51.58
C VAL A 99 14.00 19.92 51.20
N SER A 100 12.98 19.56 51.98
CA SER A 100 12.12 18.41 51.68
C SER A 100 11.33 18.61 50.39
N ARG A 101 10.81 19.83 50.14
CA ARG A 101 10.08 20.14 48.89
C ARG A 101 11.00 20.16 47.67
N MET A 102 12.22 20.67 47.80
CA MET A 102 13.23 20.58 46.74
C MET A 102 13.60 19.12 46.42
N GLN A 103 13.78 18.30 47.46
CA GLN A 103 14.11 16.88 47.31
C GLN A 103 13.00 16.11 46.60
N GLU A 104 11.74 16.35 46.95
CA GLU A 104 10.57 15.78 46.26
C GLU A 104 10.51 16.21 44.79
N ALA A 105 10.64 17.52 44.52
CA ALA A 105 10.62 18.04 43.16
C ALA A 105 11.76 17.47 42.29
N LEU A 106 12.99 17.37 42.82
CA LEU A 106 14.11 16.79 42.09
C LEU A 106 13.97 15.29 41.86
N ARG A 107 13.36 14.54 42.81
CA ARG A 107 13.00 13.13 42.59
C ARG A 107 11.97 12.98 41.46
N ASP A 108 10.96 13.84 41.43
CA ASP A 108 9.97 13.84 40.34
C ASP A 108 10.63 14.13 39.00
N VAL A 109 11.49 15.15 38.92
CA VAL A 109 12.26 15.45 37.71
C VAL A 109 13.12 14.25 37.30
N ARG A 110 13.80 13.58 38.23
CA ARG A 110 14.60 12.38 37.92
C ARG A 110 13.75 11.25 37.35
N ARG A 111 12.58 10.97 37.95
CA ARG A 111 11.63 9.95 37.47
C ARG A 111 11.11 10.30 36.08
N SER A 112 10.61 11.51 35.88
CA SER A 112 10.12 11.99 34.59
C SER A 112 11.20 11.94 33.51
N THR A 113 12.42 12.32 33.84
CA THR A 113 13.56 12.29 32.93
C THR A 113 13.91 10.86 32.50
N SER A 114 13.89 9.90 33.43
CA SER A 114 14.07 8.48 33.11
C SER A 114 12.97 7.97 32.16
N SER A 115 11.72 8.35 32.40
CA SER A 115 10.60 8.00 31.52
C SER A 115 10.73 8.61 30.13
N VAL A 116 11.17 9.87 30.02
CA VAL A 116 11.43 10.53 28.73
C VAL A 116 12.54 9.83 27.97
N ASN A 117 13.63 9.42 28.65
CA ASN A 117 14.70 8.68 27.99
C ASN A 117 14.22 7.33 27.45
N GLN A 118 13.44 6.58 28.24
CA GLN A 118 12.88 5.31 27.80
C GLN A 118 11.93 5.48 26.60
N ALA A 119 11.04 6.48 26.65
CA ALA A 119 10.14 6.79 25.53
C ALA A 119 10.92 7.21 24.26
N ALA A 120 12.00 7.98 24.42
CA ALA A 120 12.85 8.36 23.30
C ALA A 120 13.55 7.14 22.65
N GLU A 121 14.04 6.19 23.45
CA GLU A 121 14.61 4.93 22.94
C GLU A 121 13.56 4.07 22.20
N GLU A 122 12.33 4.02 22.71
CA GLU A 122 11.22 3.31 22.05
C GLU A 122 10.86 3.97 20.71
N ILE A 123 10.78 5.30 20.66
CA ILE A 123 10.54 6.05 19.41
C ILE A 123 11.68 5.80 18.42
N ALA A 124 12.94 5.78 18.87
CA ALA A 124 14.08 5.51 17.99
C ALA A 124 14.01 4.10 17.37
N ARG A 125 13.69 3.07 18.17
CA ARG A 125 13.49 1.70 17.66
C ARG A 125 12.31 1.62 16.69
N GLY A 126 11.19 2.26 17.01
CA GLY A 126 10.03 2.31 16.12
C GLY A 126 10.32 3.03 14.80
N SER A 127 11.17 4.06 14.84
CA SER A 127 11.62 4.78 13.64
C SER A 127 12.50 3.90 12.75
N ASP A 128 13.38 3.08 13.34
CA ASP A 128 14.24 2.14 12.61
C ASP A 128 13.42 1.02 11.91
N GLU A 129 12.41 0.49 12.61
CA GLU A 129 11.47 -0.46 12.01
C GLU A 129 10.67 0.20 10.87
N LEU A 130 10.20 1.43 11.07
CA LEU A 130 9.48 2.17 10.03
C LEU A 130 10.39 2.50 8.84
N ALA A 131 11.68 2.76 9.06
CA ALA A 131 12.68 2.94 8.00
C ALA A 131 12.74 1.69 7.12
N THR A 132 12.95 0.53 7.75
CA THR A 132 13.04 -0.77 7.06
C THR A 132 11.78 -1.07 6.25
N ARG A 133 10.60 -0.81 6.83
CA ARG A 133 9.32 -0.99 6.12
C ARG A 133 9.14 -0.02 4.96
N THR A 134 9.64 1.21 5.08
CA THR A 134 9.59 2.22 4.02
C THR A 134 10.52 1.85 2.87
N GLU A 135 11.72 1.34 3.16
CA GLU A 135 12.65 0.81 2.15
C GLU A 135 12.04 -0.39 1.41
N GLN A 136 11.43 -1.34 2.13
CA GLN A 136 10.75 -2.47 1.50
C GLN A 136 9.56 -2.01 0.63
N ALA A 137 8.79 -1.02 1.09
CA ALA A 137 7.70 -0.46 0.30
C ALA A 137 8.21 0.19 -0.99
N ALA A 138 9.33 0.92 -0.93
CA ALA A 138 9.96 1.51 -2.11
C ALA A 138 10.40 0.41 -3.11
N ALA A 139 11.03 -0.67 -2.64
CA ALA A 139 11.42 -1.79 -3.49
C ALA A 139 10.20 -2.45 -4.16
N ASN A 140 9.13 -2.71 -3.40
CA ASN A 140 7.90 -3.29 -3.95
C ASN A 140 7.21 -2.35 -4.95
N LEU A 141 7.27 -1.03 -4.73
CA LEU A 141 6.74 -0.04 -5.68
C LEU A 141 7.53 -0.02 -6.98
N GLN A 142 8.86 -0.18 -6.93
CA GLN A 142 9.69 -0.31 -8.14
C GLN A 142 9.33 -1.55 -8.96
N GLU A 143 9.16 -2.71 -8.30
CA GLU A 143 8.74 -3.95 -8.96
C GLU A 143 7.33 -3.83 -9.55
N THR A 144 6.42 -3.18 -8.80
CA THR A 144 5.06 -2.89 -9.28
C THR A 144 5.11 -1.97 -10.51
N SER A 145 5.93 -0.92 -10.49
CA SER A 145 6.10 0.00 -11.63
C SER A 145 6.62 -0.74 -12.86
N ALA A 146 7.63 -1.59 -12.71
CA ALA A 146 8.17 -2.40 -13.81
C ALA A 146 7.11 -3.36 -14.39
N SER A 147 6.34 -4.00 -13.51
CA SER A 147 5.23 -4.88 -13.92
C SER A 147 4.14 -4.10 -14.66
N MET A 148 3.86 -2.86 -14.22
CA MET A 148 2.89 -1.99 -14.89
C MET A 148 3.36 -1.54 -16.27
N GLU A 149 4.66 -1.29 -16.47
CA GLU A 149 5.23 -1.02 -17.79
C GLU A 149 5.08 -2.22 -18.73
N GLU A 150 5.35 -3.43 -18.24
CA GLU A 150 5.19 -4.68 -19.02
C GLU A 150 3.71 -4.94 -19.38
N ILE A 151 2.79 -4.74 -18.43
CA ILE A 151 1.35 -4.82 -18.68
C ILE A 151 0.93 -3.77 -19.72
N THR A 152 1.40 -2.53 -19.59
CA THR A 152 1.11 -1.46 -20.56
C THR A 152 1.57 -1.84 -21.96
N ALA A 153 2.79 -2.38 -22.09
CA ALA A 153 3.31 -2.84 -23.37
C ALA A 153 2.45 -3.97 -23.97
N THR A 154 2.04 -4.94 -23.14
CA THR A 154 1.23 -6.09 -23.57
C THR A 154 -0.17 -5.66 -24.01
N VAL A 155 -0.81 -4.73 -23.29
CA VAL A 155 -2.14 -4.19 -23.66
C VAL A 155 -2.07 -3.38 -24.94
N ASN A 156 -1.04 -2.54 -25.12
CA ASN A 156 -0.83 -1.80 -26.37
C ASN A 156 -0.58 -2.76 -27.55
N HIS A 157 0.24 -3.79 -27.37
CA HIS A 157 0.47 -4.79 -28.39
C HIS A 157 -0.81 -5.57 -28.74
N SER A 158 -1.66 -5.86 -27.74
CA SER A 158 -2.96 -6.51 -27.95
C SER A 158 -3.92 -5.61 -28.75
N ALA A 159 -3.93 -4.30 -28.47
CA ALA A 159 -4.73 -3.33 -29.21
C ALA A 159 -4.29 -3.22 -30.69
N GLU A 160 -2.99 -3.15 -30.94
CA GLU A 160 -2.42 -3.15 -32.29
C GLU A 160 -2.72 -4.47 -33.03
N SER A 161 -2.54 -5.61 -32.36
CA SER A 161 -2.84 -6.93 -32.92
C SER A 161 -4.30 -7.07 -33.30
N ALA A 162 -5.22 -6.55 -32.47
CA ALA A 162 -6.65 -6.53 -32.77
C ALA A 162 -6.95 -5.66 -34.00
N GLU A 163 -6.31 -4.50 -34.13
CA GLU A 163 -6.47 -3.64 -35.31
C GLU A 163 -5.97 -4.31 -36.60
N GLN A 164 -4.80 -4.97 -36.56
CA GLN A 164 -4.29 -5.75 -37.69
C GLN A 164 -5.22 -6.92 -38.04
N ALA A 165 -5.71 -7.65 -37.04
CA ALA A 165 -6.67 -8.75 -37.24
C ALA A 165 -7.97 -8.25 -37.89
N ASN A 166 -8.47 -7.08 -37.48
CA ASN A 166 -9.65 -6.46 -38.09
C ASN A 166 -9.43 -6.15 -39.59
N GLN A 167 -8.26 -5.62 -39.96
CA GLN A 167 -7.93 -5.37 -41.37
C GLN A 167 -7.91 -6.68 -42.18
N LEU A 168 -7.37 -7.76 -41.62
CA LEU A 168 -7.32 -9.06 -42.28
C LEU A 168 -8.72 -9.67 -42.45
N VAL A 169 -9.59 -9.50 -41.46
CA VAL A 169 -11.01 -9.91 -41.49
C VAL A 169 -11.78 -9.16 -42.58
N VAL A 170 -11.58 -7.84 -42.71
CA VAL A 170 -12.20 -7.03 -43.77
C VAL A 170 -11.74 -7.51 -45.16
N ALA A 171 -10.44 -7.74 -45.35
CA ALA A 171 -9.90 -8.27 -46.60
C ALA A 171 -10.45 -9.66 -46.94
N THR A 172 -10.53 -10.55 -45.94
CA THR A 172 -11.05 -11.92 -46.11
C THR A 172 -12.54 -11.90 -46.47
N THR A 173 -13.33 -11.02 -45.85
CA THR A 173 -14.74 -10.83 -46.18
C THR A 173 -14.93 -10.40 -47.63
N GLN A 174 -14.07 -9.51 -48.12
CA GLN A 174 -14.11 -9.06 -49.51
C GLN A 174 -13.85 -10.22 -50.49
N VAL A 175 -12.82 -11.03 -50.23
CA VAL A 175 -12.50 -12.22 -51.05
C VAL A 175 -13.66 -13.23 -51.05
N ALA A 176 -14.27 -13.48 -49.89
CA ALA A 176 -15.41 -14.39 -49.79
C ALA A 176 -16.62 -13.89 -50.60
N ARG A 177 -16.91 -12.58 -50.58
CA ARG A 177 -17.98 -11.96 -51.40
C ARG A 177 -17.70 -12.05 -52.90
N GLU A 178 -16.45 -11.87 -53.31
CA GLU A 178 -16.04 -12.06 -54.70
C GLU A 178 -16.20 -13.52 -55.14
N GLY A 179 -15.87 -14.47 -54.25
CA GLY A 179 -16.11 -15.90 -54.44
C GLY A 179 -17.59 -16.23 -54.59
N GLU A 180 -18.45 -15.68 -53.73
CA GLU A 180 -19.91 -15.84 -53.85
C GLU A 180 -20.43 -15.32 -55.20
N SER A 181 -20.00 -14.13 -55.63
CA SER A 181 -20.36 -13.57 -56.93
C SER A 181 -19.88 -14.46 -58.09
N ALA A 182 -18.68 -15.05 -57.99
CA ALA A 182 -18.17 -15.96 -58.99
C ALA A 182 -19.02 -17.24 -59.09
N MET A 183 -19.42 -17.82 -57.96
CA MET A 183 -20.30 -19.01 -57.94
C MET A 183 -21.67 -18.69 -58.55
N GLN A 184 -22.27 -17.54 -58.26
CA GLN A 184 -23.52 -17.10 -58.88
C GLN A 184 -23.41 -16.95 -60.41
N ARG A 185 -22.25 -16.49 -60.92
CA ARG A 185 -22.01 -16.45 -62.38
C ARG A 185 -21.94 -17.85 -62.98
N VAL A 186 -21.23 -18.77 -62.34
CA VAL A 186 -21.12 -20.16 -62.80
C VAL A 186 -22.50 -20.85 -62.78
N GLU A 187 -23.30 -20.64 -61.73
CA GLU A 187 -24.66 -21.17 -61.63
C GLU A 187 -25.54 -20.70 -62.81
N ARG A 188 -25.47 -19.41 -63.17
CA ARG A 188 -26.17 -18.86 -64.34
C ARG A 188 -25.69 -19.53 -65.63
N THR A 189 -24.38 -19.69 -65.81
CA THR A 189 -23.81 -20.34 -67.01
C THR A 189 -24.25 -21.82 -67.11
N MET A 190 -24.31 -22.55 -66.00
CA MET A 190 -24.80 -23.93 -66.01
C MET A 190 -26.28 -24.01 -66.36
N ALA A 191 -27.09 -23.07 -65.88
CA ALA A 191 -28.50 -22.96 -66.27
C ALA A 191 -28.67 -22.68 -67.78
N ASP A 192 -27.83 -21.81 -68.35
CA ASP A 192 -27.83 -21.54 -69.80
C ASP A 192 -27.41 -22.78 -70.62
N ILE A 193 -26.43 -23.55 -70.14
CA ILE A 193 -25.98 -24.81 -70.76
C ILE A 193 -27.07 -25.88 -70.71
N ASP A 194 -27.76 -26.04 -69.58
CA ASP A 194 -28.87 -26.99 -69.43
C ASP A 194 -30.03 -26.64 -70.38
N ALA A 195 -30.39 -25.35 -70.46
CA ALA A 195 -31.40 -24.86 -71.39
C ALA A 195 -30.99 -25.07 -72.86
N SER A 196 -29.73 -24.84 -73.21
CA SER A 196 -29.20 -25.10 -74.56
C SER A 196 -29.22 -26.60 -74.90
N SER A 197 -28.85 -27.45 -73.94
CA SER A 197 -28.89 -28.91 -74.10
C SER A 197 -30.30 -29.41 -74.36
N GLY A 198 -31.31 -28.86 -73.66
CA GLY A 198 -32.72 -29.14 -73.91
C GLY A 198 -33.16 -28.83 -75.36
N ARG A 199 -32.77 -27.67 -75.89
CA ARG A 199 -33.05 -27.30 -77.29
C ARG A 199 -32.37 -28.22 -78.29
N ILE A 200 -31.11 -28.62 -78.03
CA ILE A 200 -30.40 -29.57 -78.87
C ILE A 200 -31.14 -30.92 -78.88
N THR A 201 -31.60 -31.40 -77.73
CA THR A 201 -32.38 -32.64 -77.64
C THR A 201 -33.66 -32.59 -78.49
N GLU A 202 -34.35 -31.45 -78.55
CA GLU A 202 -35.51 -31.25 -79.43
C GLU A 202 -35.13 -31.32 -80.93
N ILE A 203 -34.01 -30.68 -81.31
CA ILE A 203 -33.50 -30.73 -82.69
C ILE A 203 -33.12 -32.16 -83.09
N ILE A 204 -32.45 -32.90 -82.21
CA ILE A 204 -32.07 -34.29 -82.46
C ILE A 204 -33.29 -35.22 -82.54
N LYS A 205 -34.35 -34.96 -81.77
CA LYS A 205 -35.65 -35.65 -81.95
C LYS A 205 -36.25 -35.39 -83.33
N LEU A 206 -36.21 -34.16 -83.82
CA LEU A 206 -36.68 -33.81 -85.16
C LEU A 206 -35.85 -34.51 -86.25
N ILE A 207 -34.52 -34.55 -86.13
CA ILE A 207 -33.63 -35.23 -87.09
C ILE A 207 -33.92 -36.74 -87.15
N ASP A 208 -34.09 -37.40 -86.00
CA ASP A 208 -34.45 -38.82 -85.91
C ASP A 208 -35.82 -39.09 -86.56
N ALA A 209 -36.79 -38.18 -86.37
CA ALA A 209 -38.10 -38.26 -87.03
C ALA A 209 -37.99 -38.08 -88.56
N ILE A 210 -37.17 -37.14 -89.05
CA ILE A 210 -36.91 -36.94 -90.49
C ILE A 210 -36.21 -38.17 -91.09
N ALA A 211 -35.22 -38.73 -90.39
CA ALA A 211 -34.53 -39.94 -90.81
C ALA A 211 -35.50 -41.13 -90.92
N PHE A 212 -36.40 -41.29 -89.94
CA PHE A 212 -37.44 -42.31 -89.98
C PHE A 212 -38.42 -42.10 -91.16
N GLN A 213 -38.91 -40.87 -91.36
CA GLN A 213 -39.78 -40.55 -92.51
C GLN A 213 -39.08 -40.81 -93.85
N THR A 214 -37.81 -40.44 -93.97
CA THR A 214 -36.99 -40.67 -95.18
C THR A 214 -36.80 -42.16 -95.43
N ASN A 215 -36.58 -42.95 -94.38
CA ASN A 215 -36.47 -44.41 -94.46
C ASN A 215 -37.78 -45.06 -94.96
N ILE A 216 -38.95 -44.57 -94.53
CA ILE A 216 -40.26 -45.04 -95.03
C ILE A 216 -40.50 -44.60 -96.48
N LEU A 217 -40.16 -43.37 -96.85
CA LEU A 217 -40.24 -42.87 -98.22
C LEU A 217 -39.36 -43.69 -99.17
N ALA A 218 -38.12 -43.98 -98.76
CA ALA A 218 -37.17 -44.78 -99.52
C ALA A 218 -37.66 -46.23 -99.68
N LEU A 219 -38.23 -46.82 -98.63
CA LEU A 219 -38.86 -48.14 -98.72
C LEU A 219 -40.01 -48.16 -99.74
N ASN A 220 -40.90 -47.16 -99.69
CA ASN A 220 -42.00 -47.04 -100.65
C ASN A 220 -41.47 -46.88 -102.09
N ALA A 221 -40.41 -46.10 -102.29
CA ALA A 221 -39.76 -45.94 -103.58
C ALA A 221 -39.09 -47.24 -104.08
N SER A 222 -38.42 -48.00 -103.20
CA SER A 222 -37.87 -49.32 -103.53
C SER A 222 -38.96 -50.31 -103.97
N VAL A 223 -40.12 -50.29 -103.31
CA VAL A 223 -41.28 -51.13 -103.66
C VAL A 223 -41.84 -50.75 -105.02
N GLU A 224 -42.04 -49.46 -105.29
CA GLU A 224 -42.57 -49.00 -106.58
C GLU A 224 -41.56 -49.21 -107.73
N ALA A 225 -40.26 -49.09 -107.45
CA ALA A 225 -39.20 -49.43 -108.40
C ALA A 225 -39.16 -50.93 -108.72
N ALA A 226 -39.40 -51.80 -107.74
CA ALA A 226 -39.55 -53.24 -107.98
C ALA A 226 -40.80 -53.55 -108.84
N ARG A 227 -41.88 -52.77 -108.65
CA ARG A 227 -43.13 -52.89 -109.42
C ARG A 227 -42.97 -52.49 -110.89
N ALA A 228 -42.05 -51.56 -111.20
CA ALA A 228 -41.73 -51.13 -112.56
C ALA A 228 -40.81 -52.09 -113.34
N GLY A 229 -40.38 -53.21 -112.75
CA GLY A 229 -39.58 -54.24 -113.43
C GLY A 229 -38.21 -53.75 -113.90
N GLU A 230 -37.80 -54.12 -115.13
CA GLU A 230 -36.49 -53.76 -115.69
C GLU A 230 -36.27 -52.24 -115.84
N HIS A 231 -37.34 -51.45 -116.00
CA HIS A 231 -37.25 -49.98 -116.10
C HIS A 231 -37.00 -49.29 -114.76
N GLY A 232 -37.31 -49.96 -113.63
CA GLY A 232 -37.14 -49.42 -112.28
C GLY A 232 -35.80 -49.75 -111.62
N ARG A 233 -34.94 -50.54 -112.26
CA ARG A 233 -33.71 -51.11 -111.66
C ARG A 233 -32.77 -50.04 -111.10
N GLY A 234 -32.56 -48.94 -111.84
CA GLY A 234 -31.73 -47.81 -111.38
C GLY A 234 -32.35 -47.06 -110.19
N PHE A 235 -33.67 -46.87 -110.20
CA PHE A 235 -34.40 -46.25 -109.08
C PHE A 235 -34.38 -47.12 -107.81
N ALA A 236 -34.45 -48.45 -107.96
CA ALA A 236 -34.39 -49.37 -106.83
C ALA A 236 -33.05 -49.28 -106.07
N VAL A 237 -31.94 -49.14 -106.79
CA VAL A 237 -30.60 -48.97 -106.18
C VAL A 237 -30.51 -47.64 -105.44
N VAL A 238 -30.96 -46.55 -106.06
CA VAL A 238 -30.96 -45.22 -105.40
C VAL A 238 -31.85 -45.24 -104.15
N ALA A 239 -33.04 -45.84 -104.23
CA ALA A 239 -33.94 -45.94 -103.08
C ALA A 239 -33.32 -46.77 -101.93
N GLN A 240 -32.60 -47.86 -102.24
CA GLN A 240 -31.89 -48.64 -101.22
C GLN A 240 -30.72 -47.86 -100.60
N GLU A 241 -30.00 -47.06 -101.38
CA GLU A 241 -28.92 -46.20 -100.87
C GLU A 241 -29.47 -45.10 -99.96
N VAL A 242 -30.56 -44.43 -100.37
CA VAL A 242 -31.26 -43.43 -99.54
C VAL A 242 -31.77 -44.05 -98.24
N ARG A 243 -32.29 -45.29 -98.30
CA ARG A 243 -32.74 -46.02 -97.12
C ARG A 243 -31.59 -46.29 -96.15
N THR A 244 -30.44 -46.73 -96.67
CA THR A 244 -29.23 -46.98 -95.87
C THR A 244 -28.72 -45.70 -95.23
N LEU A 245 -28.71 -44.59 -95.97
CA LEU A 245 -28.32 -43.27 -95.46
C LEU A 245 -29.27 -42.77 -94.38
N ALA A 246 -30.58 -42.99 -94.55
CA ALA A 246 -31.60 -42.63 -93.57
C ALA A 246 -31.44 -43.44 -92.26
N SER A 247 -31.18 -44.75 -92.34
CA SER A 247 -30.88 -45.58 -91.16
C SER A 247 -29.64 -45.08 -90.43
N ARG A 248 -28.54 -44.84 -91.16
CA ARG A 248 -27.30 -44.30 -90.59
C ARG A 248 -27.50 -42.95 -89.92
N SER A 249 -28.34 -42.08 -90.50
CA SER A 249 -28.67 -40.77 -89.91
C SER A 249 -29.47 -40.91 -88.62
N GLY A 250 -30.42 -41.85 -88.55
CA GLY A 250 -31.18 -42.14 -87.32
C GLY A 250 -30.30 -42.73 -86.21
N ASP A 251 -29.38 -43.62 -86.56
CA ASP A 251 -28.44 -44.20 -85.59
C ASP A 251 -27.48 -43.13 -85.04
N ALA A 252 -26.92 -42.28 -85.90
CA ALA A 252 -26.09 -41.14 -85.49
C ALA A 252 -26.88 -40.14 -84.63
N ALA A 253 -28.14 -39.85 -84.97
CA ALA A 253 -29.00 -38.99 -84.16
C ALA A 253 -29.22 -39.56 -82.74
N ARG A 254 -29.43 -40.88 -82.61
CA ARG A 254 -29.55 -41.54 -81.30
C ARG A 254 -28.25 -41.51 -80.50
N GLU A 255 -27.10 -41.69 -81.15
CA GLU A 255 -25.79 -41.57 -80.50
C GLU A 255 -25.55 -40.15 -79.96
N ILE A 256 -25.81 -39.12 -80.77
CA ILE A 256 -25.70 -37.72 -80.34
C ILE A 256 -26.66 -37.43 -79.18
N ARG A 257 -27.89 -37.95 -79.22
CA ARG A 257 -28.85 -37.82 -78.12
C ARG A 257 -28.28 -38.36 -76.80
N GLY A 258 -27.66 -39.54 -76.83
CA GLY A 258 -27.02 -40.12 -75.64
C GLY A 258 -25.90 -39.25 -75.06
N LEU A 259 -25.07 -38.65 -75.92
CA LEU A 259 -24.01 -37.72 -75.50
C LEU A 259 -24.59 -36.43 -74.89
N ILE A 260 -25.68 -35.91 -75.44
CA ILE A 260 -26.36 -34.71 -74.91
C ILE A 260 -27.04 -35.00 -73.57
N ASP A 261 -27.73 -36.14 -73.42
CA ASP A 261 -28.33 -36.53 -72.13
C ASP A 261 -27.28 -36.72 -71.03
N THR A 262 -26.12 -37.29 -71.39
CA THR A 262 -24.97 -37.41 -70.48
C THR A 262 -24.43 -36.03 -70.08
N SER A 263 -24.25 -35.13 -71.06
CA SER A 263 -23.78 -33.77 -70.81
C SER A 263 -24.75 -32.96 -69.94
N ALA A 264 -26.06 -33.11 -70.16
CA ALA A 264 -27.09 -32.48 -69.34
C ALA A 264 -27.08 -33.02 -67.90
N THR A 265 -26.81 -34.31 -67.72
CA THR A 265 -26.68 -34.91 -66.39
C THR A 265 -25.48 -34.36 -65.62
N HIS A 266 -24.31 -34.29 -66.27
CA HIS A 266 -23.12 -33.68 -65.67
C HIS A 266 -23.30 -32.19 -65.38
N THR A 267 -24.02 -31.46 -66.24
CA THR A 267 -24.35 -30.04 -66.00
C THR A 267 -25.21 -29.89 -64.75
N ARG A 268 -26.24 -30.72 -64.58
CA ARG A 268 -27.10 -30.71 -63.38
C ARG A 268 -26.33 -31.06 -62.09
N GLU A 269 -25.44 -32.06 -62.14
CA GLU A 269 -24.53 -32.35 -61.02
C GLU A 269 -23.63 -31.15 -60.71
N GLY A 270 -23.04 -30.52 -61.74
CA GLY A 270 -22.22 -29.33 -61.61
C GLY A 270 -22.97 -28.16 -60.96
N THR A 271 -24.22 -27.92 -61.34
CA THR A 271 -25.08 -26.89 -60.72
C THR A 271 -25.24 -27.13 -59.22
N ASN A 272 -25.46 -28.38 -58.79
CA ASN A 272 -25.61 -28.70 -57.37
C ASN A 272 -24.31 -28.44 -56.60
N ILE A 273 -23.15 -28.82 -57.15
CA ILE A 273 -21.84 -28.57 -56.53
C ILE A 273 -21.57 -27.07 -56.40
N VAL A 274 -21.85 -26.29 -57.45
CA VAL A 274 -21.65 -24.83 -57.44
C VAL A 274 -22.57 -24.15 -56.43
N LYS A 275 -23.84 -24.60 -56.33
CA LYS A 275 -24.77 -24.10 -55.33
C LYS A 275 -24.27 -24.36 -53.91
N GLN A 276 -23.80 -25.57 -53.64
CA GLN A 276 -23.23 -25.93 -52.35
C GLN A 276 -21.98 -25.11 -52.03
N ALA A 277 -21.09 -24.89 -53.00
CA ALA A 277 -19.94 -24.01 -52.84
C ALA A 277 -20.35 -22.55 -52.55
N GLY A 278 -21.41 -22.06 -53.19
CA GLY A 278 -22.00 -20.75 -52.91
C GLY A 278 -22.60 -20.64 -51.50
N ASP A 279 -23.27 -21.68 -51.01
CA ASP A 279 -23.76 -21.77 -49.63
C ASP A 279 -22.60 -21.71 -48.62
N THR A 280 -21.51 -22.47 -48.87
CA THR A 280 -20.31 -22.43 -48.03
C THR A 280 -19.65 -21.05 -48.00
N MET A 281 -19.60 -20.33 -49.12
CA MET A 281 -19.09 -18.95 -49.14
C MET A 281 -19.94 -18.02 -48.25
N ARG A 282 -21.27 -18.16 -48.25
CA ARG A 282 -22.16 -17.40 -47.35
C ARG A 282 -21.94 -17.73 -45.88
N GLU A 283 -21.69 -18.99 -45.55
CA GLU A 283 -21.34 -19.40 -44.18
C GLU A 283 -19.99 -18.83 -43.73
N ILE A 284 -19.00 -18.76 -44.63
CA ILE A 284 -17.71 -18.10 -44.37
C ILE A 284 -17.93 -16.62 -44.05
N VAL A 285 -18.68 -15.88 -44.87
CA VAL A 285 -18.99 -14.47 -44.63
C VAL A 285 -19.64 -14.27 -43.25
N THR A 286 -20.62 -15.11 -42.90
CA THR A 286 -21.31 -15.05 -41.60
C THR A 286 -20.36 -15.34 -40.44
N SER A 287 -19.44 -16.30 -40.60
CA SER A 287 -18.48 -16.67 -39.57
C SER A 287 -17.40 -15.62 -39.38
N VAL A 288 -16.90 -15.04 -40.47
CA VAL A 288 -15.94 -13.93 -40.45
C VAL A 288 -16.55 -12.68 -39.81
N ALA A 289 -17.85 -12.41 -40.02
CA ALA A 289 -18.56 -11.34 -39.32
C ALA A 289 -18.54 -11.52 -37.79
N ARG A 290 -18.78 -12.74 -37.29
CA ARG A 290 -18.66 -13.05 -35.85
C ARG A 290 -17.25 -12.84 -35.31
N VAL A 291 -16.21 -13.20 -36.10
CA VAL A 291 -14.82 -12.92 -35.72
C VAL A 291 -14.56 -11.41 -35.65
N SER A 292 -15.13 -10.63 -36.58
CA SER A 292 -15.05 -9.17 -36.56
C SER A 292 -15.63 -8.58 -35.27
N ASP A 293 -16.78 -9.10 -34.81
CA ASP A 293 -17.43 -8.64 -33.57
C ASP A 293 -16.55 -8.92 -32.35
N VAL A 294 -15.94 -10.11 -32.26
CA VAL A 294 -15.02 -10.48 -31.17
C VAL A 294 -13.78 -9.57 -31.17
N ILE A 295 -13.22 -9.27 -32.33
CA ILE A 295 -12.07 -8.37 -32.45
C ILE A 295 -12.43 -6.94 -32.00
N ALA A 296 -13.64 -6.47 -32.33
CA ALA A 296 -14.13 -5.17 -31.87
C ALA A 296 -14.27 -5.11 -30.34
N GLU A 297 -14.74 -6.19 -29.72
CA GLU A 297 -14.82 -6.32 -28.26
C GLU A 297 -13.42 -6.34 -27.61
N ILE A 298 -12.46 -7.07 -28.18
CA ILE A 298 -11.06 -7.07 -27.73
C ILE A 298 -10.46 -5.66 -27.80
N SER A 299 -10.68 -4.95 -28.91
CA SER A 299 -10.15 -3.58 -29.09
C SER A 299 -10.76 -2.61 -28.08
N ALA A 300 -12.07 -2.72 -27.81
CA ALA A 300 -12.74 -1.94 -26.80
C ALA A 300 -12.19 -2.24 -25.40
N GLY A 301 -12.06 -3.53 -25.04
CA GLY A 301 -11.49 -3.96 -23.76
C GLY A 301 -10.04 -3.50 -23.57
N ALA A 302 -9.21 -3.55 -24.61
CA ALA A 302 -7.83 -3.06 -24.54
C ALA A 302 -7.76 -1.55 -24.29
N ARG A 303 -8.66 -0.74 -24.89
CA ARG A 303 -8.73 0.71 -24.62
C ARG A 303 -9.17 1.01 -23.18
N GLU A 304 -10.13 0.25 -22.66
CA GLU A 304 -10.57 0.36 -21.27
C GLU A 304 -9.44 -0.01 -20.30
N GLN A 305 -8.74 -1.12 -20.54
CA GLN A 305 -7.57 -1.52 -19.77
C GLN A 305 -6.49 -0.44 -19.78
N ASN A 306 -6.20 0.17 -20.92
CA ASN A 306 -5.21 1.24 -21.01
C ASN A 306 -5.60 2.46 -20.14
N THR A 307 -6.89 2.79 -20.12
CA THR A 307 -7.43 3.84 -19.24
C THR A 307 -7.27 3.46 -17.76
N GLY A 308 -7.60 2.22 -17.40
CA GLY A 308 -7.43 1.71 -16.02
C GLY A 308 -5.96 1.68 -15.59
N ILE A 309 -5.05 1.30 -16.48
CA ILE A 309 -3.60 1.33 -16.23
C ILE A 309 -3.13 2.76 -15.94
N GLY A 310 -3.61 3.76 -16.69
CA GLY A 310 -3.30 5.17 -16.42
C GLY A 310 -3.69 5.61 -15.00
N GLN A 311 -4.85 5.15 -14.50
CA GLN A 311 -5.29 5.42 -13.13
C GLN A 311 -4.38 4.74 -12.09
N ILE A 312 -4.02 3.47 -12.32
CA ILE A 312 -3.11 2.75 -11.43
C ILE A 312 -1.73 3.42 -11.42
N ASN A 313 -1.21 3.86 -12.56
CA ASN A 313 0.07 4.56 -12.63
C ASN A 313 0.07 5.85 -11.80
N THR A 314 -1.05 6.59 -11.82
CA THR A 314 -1.24 7.77 -10.97
C THR A 314 -1.21 7.39 -9.49
N ALA A 315 -1.90 6.32 -9.09
CA ALA A 315 -1.90 5.84 -7.72
C ALA A 315 -0.50 5.37 -7.25
N VAL A 316 0.26 4.71 -8.12
CA VAL A 316 1.65 4.30 -7.84
C VAL A 316 2.55 5.53 -7.63
N ALA A 317 2.40 6.57 -8.43
CA ALA A 317 3.14 7.83 -8.25
C ALA A 317 2.79 8.55 -6.92
N GLU A 318 1.52 8.51 -6.50
CA GLU A 318 1.11 9.01 -5.19
C GLU A 318 1.70 8.18 -4.05
N MET A 319 1.72 6.84 -4.18
CA MET A 319 2.37 5.94 -3.21
C MET A 319 3.87 6.17 -3.10
N ASP A 320 4.56 6.41 -4.22
CA ASP A 320 5.98 6.76 -4.21
C ASP A 320 6.22 8.09 -3.46
N THR A 321 5.40 9.11 -3.74
CA THR A 321 5.47 10.40 -3.02
C THR A 321 5.26 10.22 -1.51
N MET A 322 4.25 9.45 -1.10
CA MET A 322 4.01 9.13 0.32
C MET A 322 5.17 8.34 0.94
N THR A 323 5.79 7.43 0.19
CA THR A 323 6.93 6.62 0.66
C THR A 323 8.15 7.50 0.89
N GLN A 324 8.43 8.46 0.00
CA GLN A 324 9.49 9.45 0.20
C GLN A 324 9.21 10.37 1.39
N GLN A 325 7.96 10.80 1.58
CA GLN A 325 7.56 11.58 2.75
C GLN A 325 7.73 10.78 4.05
N ASN A 326 7.39 9.50 4.06
CA ASN A 326 7.62 8.62 5.20
C ASN A 326 9.11 8.48 5.52
N ALA A 327 9.98 8.33 4.51
CA ALA A 327 11.43 8.30 4.72
C ALA A 327 11.94 9.59 5.36
N SER A 328 11.48 10.75 4.89
CA SER A 328 11.79 12.04 5.51
C SER A 328 11.27 12.14 6.95
N MET A 329 10.05 11.67 7.21
CA MET A 329 9.42 11.71 8.52
C MET A 329 10.14 10.79 9.52
N VAL A 330 10.58 9.62 9.07
CA VAL A 330 11.42 8.70 9.83
C VAL A 330 12.73 9.37 10.23
N GLN A 331 13.40 10.04 9.29
CA GLN A 331 14.65 10.76 9.57
C GLN A 331 14.45 11.88 10.61
N GLN A 332 13.38 12.66 10.47
CA GLN A 332 13.02 13.72 11.41
C GLN A 332 12.68 13.16 12.80
N THR A 333 11.91 12.08 12.85
CA THR A 333 11.49 11.43 14.10
C THR A 333 12.68 10.80 14.84
N SER A 334 13.57 10.14 14.11
CA SER A 334 14.81 9.57 14.65
C SER A 334 15.72 10.66 15.24
N THR A 335 15.86 11.79 14.53
CA THR A 335 16.62 12.95 15.01
C THR A 335 15.99 13.54 16.29
N ALA A 336 14.67 13.74 16.31
CA ALA A 336 13.96 14.24 17.47
C ALA A 336 14.08 13.31 18.68
N ALA A 337 13.98 12.00 18.48
CA ALA A 337 14.18 10.99 19.52
C ALA A 337 15.61 11.04 20.09
N ALA A 338 16.62 11.15 19.23
CA ALA A 338 18.01 11.28 19.66
C ALA A 338 18.24 12.57 20.48
N ASP A 339 17.63 13.69 20.08
CA ASP A 339 17.68 14.95 20.82
C ASP A 339 16.98 14.85 22.19
N MET A 340 15.81 14.21 22.24
CA MET A 340 15.08 13.95 23.48
C MET A 340 15.89 13.10 24.46
N SER A 341 16.52 12.02 23.97
CA SER A 341 17.40 11.17 24.80
C SER A 341 18.59 11.97 25.32
N ARG A 342 19.23 12.79 24.49
CA ARG A 342 20.35 13.65 24.92
C ARG A 342 19.94 14.67 25.98
N HIS A 343 18.77 15.31 25.81
CA HIS A 343 18.25 16.25 26.81
C HIS A 343 17.86 15.56 28.11
N ALA A 344 17.26 14.37 28.03
CA ALA A 344 16.95 13.57 29.21
C ALA A 344 18.23 13.14 29.94
N GLN A 345 19.26 12.68 29.22
CA GLN A 345 20.55 12.32 29.82
C GLN A 345 21.22 13.54 30.48
N HIS A 346 21.19 14.71 29.83
CA HIS A 346 21.71 15.95 30.41
C HIS A 346 20.97 16.37 31.69
N LEU A 347 19.63 16.31 31.70
CA LEU A 347 18.81 16.56 32.90
C LEU A 347 19.11 15.55 34.01
N SER A 348 19.29 14.27 33.66
CA SER A 348 19.62 13.21 34.60
C SER A 348 20.98 13.46 35.27
N VAL A 349 21.98 13.90 34.50
CA VAL A 349 23.29 14.31 35.04
C VAL A 349 23.14 15.53 35.96
N MET A 350 22.40 16.57 35.56
CA MET A 350 22.18 17.76 36.39
C MET A 350 21.43 17.48 37.69
N VAL A 351 20.45 16.57 37.69
CA VAL A 351 19.75 16.16 38.91
C VAL A 351 20.61 15.21 39.74
N GLY A 352 21.42 14.38 39.09
CA GLY A 352 22.36 13.46 39.72
C GLY A 352 23.49 14.13 40.51
N THR A 353 23.73 15.43 40.31
CA THR A 353 24.66 16.19 41.16
C THR A 353 24.11 16.46 42.56
N PHE A 354 22.80 16.29 42.79
CA PHE A 354 22.17 16.47 44.10
C PHE A 354 22.00 15.13 44.82
N ILE A 355 22.38 15.06 46.09
CA ILE A 355 22.17 13.86 46.91
C ILE A 355 20.76 13.93 47.50
N LEU A 356 19.86 13.09 46.97
CA LEU A 356 18.44 13.08 47.33
C LEU A 356 18.10 12.06 48.43
N GLY A 357 19.04 11.22 48.86
CA GLY A 357 18.81 10.18 49.88
C GLY A 357 17.95 9.01 49.37
N ASN A 358 18.25 7.81 49.87
CA ASN A 358 17.83 6.51 49.32
C ASN A 358 16.45 6.47 48.63
N ASP A 359 16.49 6.05 47.35
CA ASP A 359 15.36 5.55 46.57
C ASP A 359 14.92 4.13 47.01
N SER A 360 15.54 3.56 48.06
CA SER A 360 15.40 2.14 48.44
C SER A 360 14.15 1.80 49.26
N ALA A 361 13.31 2.77 49.63
CA ALA A 361 12.11 2.49 50.42
C ALA A 361 10.90 2.04 49.58
N ASP A 362 10.87 2.34 48.27
CA ASP A 362 9.67 2.15 47.43
C ASP A 362 9.74 0.95 46.47
N GLN A 363 10.85 0.22 46.44
CA GLN A 363 11.00 -0.99 45.60
C GLN A 363 10.62 -2.30 46.32
N THR A 364 10.18 -2.26 47.59
CA THR A 364 9.88 -3.49 48.36
C THR A 364 8.40 -3.87 48.38
N GLU A 365 7.46 -2.99 48.01
CA GLU A 365 6.02 -3.29 48.12
C GLU A 365 5.29 -3.65 46.80
N THR A 366 5.91 -3.52 45.63
CA THR A 366 5.23 -3.88 44.36
C THR A 366 5.54 -5.30 43.86
N GLN A 367 6.37 -6.07 44.57
CA GLN A 367 6.69 -7.47 44.21
C GLN A 367 5.90 -8.49 45.05
N LYS A 368 4.59 -8.28 45.23
CA LYS A 368 3.70 -9.33 45.77
C LYS A 368 2.33 -9.49 45.10
N HIS A 369 2.16 -8.90 43.92
CA HIS A 369 1.08 -9.27 43.02
C HIS A 369 1.64 -9.65 41.66
N SER A 370 2.05 -10.91 41.52
CA SER A 370 1.97 -11.59 40.22
C SER A 370 0.50 -11.63 39.81
N PRO A 371 0.09 -11.07 38.66
CA PRO A 371 -1.01 -11.66 37.94
C PRO A 371 -0.48 -12.96 37.32
N SER A 372 -1.09 -14.06 37.74
CA SER A 372 -1.10 -15.32 37.02
C SER A 372 -1.24 -15.09 35.52
N SER A 373 -0.16 -15.29 34.77
CA SER A 373 -0.22 -15.61 33.34
C SER A 373 -0.57 -17.09 33.23
N GLY A 374 -1.86 -17.41 33.05
CA GLY A 374 -2.28 -18.80 33.00
C GLY A 374 -3.72 -19.09 32.60
N GLN A 375 -4.47 -18.16 32.00
CA GLN A 375 -5.68 -18.54 31.25
C GLN A 375 -6.08 -17.43 30.27
N ARG A 376 -5.43 -17.45 29.11
CA ARG A 376 -5.88 -16.70 27.95
C ARG A 376 -7.06 -17.48 27.36
N ALA A 377 -8.26 -16.96 27.58
CA ALA A 377 -9.46 -17.39 26.88
C ALA A 377 -9.19 -17.34 25.36
N ALA A 378 -9.34 -18.49 24.72
CA ALA A 378 -9.34 -18.59 23.27
C ALA A 378 -10.54 -17.82 22.73
N LEU A 379 -10.28 -16.87 21.82
CA LEU A 379 -11.30 -16.32 20.94
C LEU A 379 -11.93 -17.48 20.13
N PRO A 380 -13.26 -17.51 19.94
CA PRO A 380 -13.88 -18.48 19.06
C PRO A 380 -13.41 -18.20 17.63
N ARG A 381 -12.81 -19.22 17.00
CA ARG A 381 -12.51 -19.22 15.57
C ARG A 381 -13.83 -19.15 14.79
N PRO A 382 -13.90 -18.39 13.67
CA PRO A 382 -15.01 -18.55 12.75
C PRO A 382 -15.03 -19.98 12.20
N ALA A 383 -16.23 -20.52 12.08
CA ALA A 383 -16.50 -21.89 11.67
C ALA A 383 -15.87 -22.21 10.32
N THR A 384 -15.19 -23.35 10.26
CA THR A 384 -14.81 -24.03 9.03
C THR A 384 -16.07 -24.53 8.33
N ASP A 385 -16.35 -23.98 7.16
CA ASP A 385 -17.23 -24.59 6.15
C ASP A 385 -16.56 -25.82 5.50
N PRO A 386 -17.34 -26.70 4.85
CA PRO A 386 -17.01 -28.11 4.68
C PRO A 386 -15.98 -28.38 3.56
N LYS A 387 -15.24 -29.48 3.74
CA LYS A 387 -14.30 -30.08 2.78
C LYS A 387 -14.81 -30.03 1.32
N PRO A 388 -13.98 -29.60 0.35
CA PRO A 388 -14.21 -29.97 -1.03
C PRO A 388 -13.92 -31.47 -1.18
N ARG A 389 -14.92 -32.16 -1.72
CA ARG A 389 -14.86 -33.55 -2.17
C ARG A 389 -13.81 -33.64 -3.27
N ARG A 390 -12.78 -34.48 -3.08
CA ARG A 390 -11.84 -34.89 -4.13
C ARG A 390 -12.64 -35.47 -5.31
N THR A 391 -12.80 -34.70 -6.37
CA THR A 391 -13.05 -35.23 -7.71
C THR A 391 -11.72 -35.76 -8.24
N ARG A 392 -11.78 -36.94 -8.86
CA ARG A 392 -10.64 -37.59 -9.54
C ARG A 392 -10.15 -36.68 -10.67
N PRO A 393 -8.85 -36.69 -11.02
CA PRO A 393 -8.44 -36.10 -12.27
C PRO A 393 -9.08 -36.90 -13.41
N VAL A 394 -9.83 -36.20 -14.27
CA VAL A 394 -10.12 -36.65 -15.62
C VAL A 394 -8.86 -36.34 -16.42
N GLU A 395 -8.17 -37.37 -16.88
CA GLU A 395 -7.28 -37.25 -18.04
C GLU A 395 -8.18 -36.90 -19.23
N GLU A 396 -8.06 -35.67 -19.73
CA GLU A 396 -8.54 -35.32 -21.06
C GLU A 396 -7.33 -35.33 -22.00
N GLU A 397 -7.31 -36.37 -22.82
CA GLU A 397 -6.57 -36.51 -24.06
C GLU A 397 -6.73 -35.25 -24.91
N TRP A 398 -5.62 -34.55 -25.14
CA TRP A 398 -5.44 -33.79 -26.37
C TRP A 398 -4.75 -34.70 -27.38
N GLU A 399 -5.54 -35.60 -28.00
CA GLU A 399 -5.21 -36.16 -29.30
C GLU A 399 -6.12 -35.53 -30.36
N THR A 400 -5.46 -34.97 -31.38
CA THR A 400 -5.90 -34.83 -32.78
C THR A 400 -7.36 -34.45 -33.07
N PHE A 401 -7.55 -33.22 -33.59
CA PHE A 401 -8.23 -32.98 -34.87
C PHE A 401 -7.90 -31.59 -35.43
#